data_AF-A0A928PUN7-F1
#
_entry.id   AF-A0A928PUN7-F1
#
_cell.length_a   1.000
_cell.length_b   1.000
_cell.length_c   1.000
_cell.angle_alpha   90.00
_cell.angle_beta   90.00
_cell.angle_gamma   90.00
#
_symmetry.space_group_name_H-M   'P 1'
#
loop_
_entity.id
_entity.type
_entity.pdbx_description
1 polymer ?
#
loop_
_entity_poly.entity_id
_entity_poly.type
_entity_poly.pdbx_seq_one_letter_code
_entity_poly.pdbx_strand_id
1 'polypeptide(L)'
;MEQHKVIDFLVGHRGNFDQLAARAVKEAKKRYPQARLTLLLSHLPPTPLSPGFDDSLYPEGLETVPKRLAICRANQLAVVTSDCLLCYICHSPSNTGKLLPYAQGRGIPVYNLAHEEGL
;
A
#
# COMPACT_ATOMS: atom_id res chain seq x y z
N MET A 1 -1.57 -30.00 8.57
CA MET A 1 -0.64 -28.87 8.45
C MET A 1 -1.46 -27.63 8.16
N GLU A 2 -1.64 -26.75 9.14
CA GLU A 2 -2.35 -25.48 8.91
C GLU A 2 -1.52 -24.64 7.94
N GLN A 3 -2.05 -24.39 6.74
CA GLN A 3 -1.53 -23.33 5.89
C GLN A 3 -1.87 -22.01 6.57
N HIS A 4 -0.97 -21.49 7.40
CA HIS A 4 -1.08 -20.12 7.86
C HIS A 4 -0.98 -19.22 6.63
N LYS A 5 -2.10 -18.62 6.24
CA LYS A 5 -2.18 -17.67 5.13
C LYS A 5 -1.18 -16.55 5.43
N VAL A 6 -0.14 -16.45 4.60
CA VAL A 6 0.79 -15.31 4.64
C VAL A 6 -0.03 -14.07 4.30
N ILE A 7 0.14 -13.02 5.11
CA ILE A 7 -0.51 -11.74 4.87
C ILE A 7 0.57 -10.79 4.38
N ASP A 8 0.47 -10.39 3.11
CA ASP A 8 1.37 -9.45 2.47
C ASP A 8 0.79 -8.03 2.55
N PHE A 9 1.51 -7.13 3.21
CA PHE A 9 1.20 -5.71 3.29
C PHE A 9 2.04 -4.94 2.27
N LEU A 10 1.38 -4.40 1.25
CA LEU A 10 2.01 -3.51 0.26
C LEU A 10 1.75 -2.06 0.66
N VAL A 11 2.82 -1.31 0.96
CA VAL A 11 2.71 0.09 1.43
C VAL A 11 3.50 1.05 0.54
N GLY A 12 3.01 2.28 0.39
CA GLY A 12 3.76 3.33 -0.31
C GLY A 12 4.97 3.84 0.48
N HIS A 13 5.68 4.81 -0.09
CA HIS A 13 6.87 5.41 0.54
C HIS A 13 6.65 6.83 1.07
N ARG A 14 5.71 7.60 0.51
CA ARG A 14 5.74 9.08 0.61
C ARG A 14 4.66 9.68 1.50
N GLY A 15 3.63 8.93 1.88
CA GLY A 15 2.56 9.42 2.75
C GLY A 15 2.89 9.27 4.24
N ASN A 16 2.41 10.22 5.07
CA ASN A 16 2.42 10.05 6.53
C ASN A 16 1.66 8.79 6.95
N PHE A 17 0.56 8.47 6.25
CA PHE A 17 -0.18 7.24 6.46
C PHE A 17 0.64 5.99 6.08
N ASP A 18 1.38 6.03 4.96
CA ASP A 18 2.26 4.93 4.56
C ASP A 18 3.30 4.61 5.65
N GLN A 19 3.90 5.66 6.23
CA GLN A 19 4.87 5.51 7.32
C GLN A 19 4.23 4.95 8.59
N LEU A 20 3.02 5.39 8.92
CA LEU A 20 2.26 4.87 10.06
C LEU A 20 1.92 3.39 9.87
N ALA A 21 1.41 3.03 8.68
CA ALA A 21 1.08 1.65 8.32
C ALA A 21 2.32 0.75 8.36
N ALA A 22 3.45 1.20 7.79
CA ALA A 22 4.70 0.46 7.82
C ALA A 22 5.19 0.22 9.26
N ARG A 23 5.08 1.21 10.14
CA ARG A 23 5.42 1.06 11.58
C ARG A 23 4.48 0.07 12.27
N ALA A 24 3.17 0.19 12.03
CA ALA A 24 2.17 -0.70 12.62
C ALA A 24 2.42 -2.17 12.21
N VAL A 25 2.72 -2.43 10.94
CA VAL A 25 3.03 -3.78 10.46
C VAL A 25 4.35 -4.28 11.06
N LYS A 26 5.40 -3.46 11.13
CA LYS A 26 6.68 -3.83 11.78
C LYS A 26 6.49 -4.24 13.24
N GLU A 27 5.64 -3.54 13.97
CA GLU A 27 5.30 -3.89 15.35
C GLU A 27 4.45 -5.17 15.41
N ALA A 28 3.42 -5.29 14.57
CA ALA A 28 2.57 -6.47 14.50
C ALA A 28 3.36 -7.74 14.17
N LYS A 29 4.40 -7.65 13.35
CA LYS A 29 5.30 -8.76 13.00
C LYS A 29 6.01 -9.39 14.20
N LYS A 30 6.18 -8.66 15.31
CA LYS A 30 6.71 -9.24 16.56
C LYS A 30 5.79 -10.33 17.11
N ARG A 31 4.48 -10.23 16.84
CA ARG A 31 3.45 -11.21 17.22
C ARG A 31 3.07 -12.15 16.07
N TYR A 32 3.16 -11.67 14.84
CA TYR A 32 2.77 -12.38 13.62
C TYR A 32 3.94 -12.44 12.62
N PRO A 33 4.94 -13.31 12.84
CA PRO A 33 6.15 -13.35 12.01
C PRO A 33 5.89 -13.74 10.55
N GLN A 34 4.73 -14.34 10.26
CA GLN A 34 4.28 -14.65 8.90
C GLN A 34 3.78 -13.44 8.11
N ALA A 35 3.55 -12.29 8.76
CA ALA A 35 3.18 -11.07 8.06
C ALA A 35 4.40 -10.50 7.33
N ARG A 36 4.21 -10.15 6.06
CA ARG A 36 5.25 -9.58 5.20
C ARG A 36 4.94 -8.12 4.91
N LEU A 37 5.96 -7.28 4.89
CA LEU A 37 5.87 -5.86 4.59
C LEU A 37 6.72 -5.55 3.35
N THR A 38 6.04 -5.24 2.25
CA THR A 38 6.65 -4.92 0.96
C THR A 38 6.48 -3.43 0.65
N LEU A 39 7.58 -2.78 0.27
CA LEU A 39 7.55 -1.38 -0.17
C LEU A 39 7.17 -1.28 -1.64
N LEU A 40 6.08 -0.56 -1.95
CA LEU A 40 5.71 -0.21 -3.30
C LEU A 40 6.58 0.94 -3.82
N LEU A 41 7.30 0.69 -4.90
CA LEU A 41 8.16 1.65 -5.57
C LEU A 41 7.44 2.27 -6.76
N SER A 42 7.39 3.60 -6.82
CA SER A 42 6.97 4.33 -8.04
C SER A 42 8.15 4.70 -8.92
N HIS A 43 9.37 4.62 -8.38
CA HIS A 43 10.65 4.87 -9.03
C HIS A 43 11.69 3.97 -8.38
N LEU A 44 12.72 3.57 -9.14
CA LEU A 44 13.86 2.87 -8.57
C LEU A 44 14.56 3.78 -7.54
N PRO A 45 14.69 3.34 -6.28
CA PRO A 45 15.28 4.17 -5.25
C PRO A 45 16.80 4.27 -5.48
N PRO A 46 17.41 5.44 -5.19
CA PRO A 46 18.87 5.59 -5.24
C PRO A 46 19.58 4.89 -4.07
N THR A 47 18.82 4.44 -3.05
CA THR A 47 19.32 3.85 -1.81
C THR A 47 18.60 2.53 -1.51
N PRO A 48 19.25 1.61 -0.79
CA PRO A 48 18.64 0.34 -0.40
C PRO A 48 17.40 0.53 0.48
N LEU A 49 16.59 -0.53 0.50
CA LEU A 49 15.36 -0.61 1.26
C LEU A 49 15.60 -0.33 2.75
N SER A 50 14.73 0.48 3.36
CA SER A 50 14.86 0.82 4.78
C SER A 50 14.71 -0.44 5.66
N PRO A 51 15.41 -0.53 6.81
CA PRO A 51 15.31 -1.69 7.70
C PRO A 51 13.86 -2.01 8.11
N GLY A 52 13.53 -3.31 8.14
CA GLY A 52 12.25 -3.84 8.58
C GLY A 52 11.20 -4.04 7.48
N PHE A 53 11.51 -3.73 6.22
CA PHE A 53 10.77 -4.26 5.08
C PHE A 53 11.36 -5.61 4.67
N ASP A 54 10.51 -6.53 4.22
CA ASP A 54 10.93 -7.85 3.74
C ASP A 54 11.30 -7.81 2.26
N ASP A 55 10.67 -6.91 1.50
CA ASP A 55 10.86 -6.80 0.06
C ASP A 55 10.48 -5.40 -0.47
N SER A 56 10.80 -5.15 -1.74
CA SER A 56 10.31 -4.00 -2.49
C SER A 56 9.74 -4.44 -3.84
N LEU A 57 8.58 -3.90 -4.20
CA LEU A 57 7.92 -4.17 -5.47
C LEU A 57 8.00 -2.93 -6.35
N TYR A 58 8.65 -3.06 -7.50
CA TYR A 58 8.54 -2.09 -8.59
C TYR A 58 7.61 -2.68 -9.67
N PRO A 59 6.38 -2.18 -9.82
CA PRO A 59 5.43 -2.71 -10.78
C PRO A 59 5.93 -2.63 -12.23
N GLU A 60 5.75 -3.73 -12.97
CA GLU A 60 6.08 -3.82 -14.39
C GLU A 60 5.31 -2.75 -15.20
N GLY A 61 6.00 -2.13 -16.16
CA GLY A 61 5.43 -1.14 -17.07
C GLY A 61 5.52 0.30 -16.57
N LEU A 62 6.01 0.54 -15.35
CA LEU A 62 6.25 1.90 -14.83
C LEU A 62 7.40 2.63 -15.54
N GLU A 63 8.30 1.92 -16.21
CA GLU A 63 9.44 2.48 -16.95
C GLU A 63 8.99 3.43 -18.08
N THR A 64 7.83 3.15 -18.66
CA THR A 64 7.24 3.92 -19.77
C THR A 64 6.33 5.04 -19.29
N VAL A 65 5.99 5.07 -18.00
CA VAL A 65 5.02 6.03 -17.44
C VAL A 65 5.72 7.36 -17.18
N PRO A 66 5.17 8.51 -17.63
CA PRO A 66 5.72 9.82 -17.31
C PRO A 66 5.87 9.99 -15.80
N LYS A 67 7.03 10.51 -15.33
CA LYS A 67 7.36 10.62 -13.90
C LYS A 67 6.25 11.25 -13.05
N ARG A 68 5.56 12.26 -13.59
CA ARG A 68 4.42 12.95 -12.92
C ARG A 68 3.22 12.04 -12.62
N LEU A 69 3.07 10.93 -13.33
CA LEU A 69 1.98 9.96 -13.19
C LEU A 69 2.40 8.65 -12.52
N ALA A 70 3.71 8.43 -12.32
CA ALA A 70 4.25 7.16 -11.85
C ALA A 70 3.66 6.72 -10.50
N ILE A 71 3.49 7.65 -9.54
CA ILE A 71 2.87 7.35 -8.25
C ILE A 71 1.43 6.90 -8.42
N CYS A 72 0.62 7.65 -9.19
CA CYS A 72 -0.77 7.29 -9.44
C CYS A 72 -0.88 5.91 -10.10
N ARG A 73 0.00 5.62 -11.07
CA ARG A 73 -0.01 4.34 -11.77
C ARG A 73 0.45 3.19 -10.88
N ALA A 74 1.48 3.39 -10.06
CA ALA A 74 1.94 2.40 -9.09
C ALA A 74 0.82 2.04 -8.11
N ASN A 75 0.13 3.05 -7.56
CA ASN A 75 -0.99 2.84 -6.65
C ASN A 75 -2.16 2.09 -7.31
N GLN A 76 -2.47 2.40 -8.58
CA GLN A 76 -3.47 1.65 -9.33
C GLN A 76 -3.06 0.18 -9.51
N LEU A 77 -1.82 -0.08 -9.91
CA LEU A 77 -1.30 -1.45 -10.09
C LEU A 77 -1.30 -2.22 -8.77
N ALA A 78 -0.97 -1.57 -7.65
CA ALA A 78 -1.08 -2.16 -6.32
C ALA A 78 -2.54 -2.55 -6.01
N VAL A 79 -3.50 -1.66 -6.26
CA VAL A 79 -4.94 -1.99 -6.11
C VAL A 79 -5.35 -3.14 -7.04
N VAL A 80 -4.74 -3.25 -8.23
CA VAL A 80 -5.05 -4.33 -9.17
C VAL A 80 -4.66 -5.71 -8.64
N THR A 81 -3.53 -5.78 -7.94
CA THR A 81 -2.94 -7.04 -7.44
C THR A 81 -3.37 -7.38 -6.01
N SER A 82 -3.99 -6.45 -5.30
CA SER A 82 -4.36 -6.62 -3.89
C SER A 82 -5.79 -7.13 -3.72
N ASP A 83 -5.99 -7.96 -2.71
CA ASP A 83 -7.30 -8.46 -2.30
C ASP A 83 -8.12 -7.40 -1.53
N CYS A 84 -7.47 -6.37 -0.99
CA CYS A 84 -8.05 -5.39 -0.08
C CYS A 84 -7.25 -4.07 -0.11
N LEU A 85 -7.93 -2.94 0.15
CA LEU A 85 -7.30 -1.63 0.32
C LEU A 85 -7.58 -1.06 1.72
N LEU A 86 -6.51 -0.73 2.45
CA LEU A 86 -6.56 0.10 3.65
C LEU A 86 -6.17 1.53 3.29
N CYS A 87 -7.00 2.51 3.65
CA CYS A 87 -6.69 3.91 3.40
C CYS A 87 -7.11 4.82 4.56
N TYR A 88 -6.53 6.00 4.61
CA TYR A 88 -6.96 7.09 5.49
C TYR A 88 -7.18 8.34 4.65
N ILE A 89 -8.44 8.62 4.32
CA ILE A 89 -8.83 9.73 3.45
C ILE A 89 -9.91 10.55 4.15
N CYS A 90 -9.51 11.70 4.71
CA CYS A 90 -10.43 12.74 5.18
C CYS A 90 -10.77 13.64 3.98
N HIS A 91 -12.06 13.79 3.67
CA HIS A 91 -12.60 14.49 2.50
C HIS A 91 -11.72 15.64 1.95
N SER A 92 -11.00 15.37 0.87
CA SER A 92 -10.29 16.38 0.09
C SER A 92 -10.10 15.89 -1.35
N PRO A 93 -10.21 16.77 -2.37
CA PRO A 93 -9.95 16.44 -3.77
C PRO A 93 -8.44 16.32 -4.04
N SER A 94 -7.77 15.41 -3.32
CA SER A 94 -6.39 15.05 -3.58
C SER A 94 -6.32 13.96 -4.66
N ASN A 95 -5.17 13.79 -5.32
CA ASN A 95 -4.97 12.69 -6.28
C ASN A 95 -5.22 11.30 -5.65
N THR A 96 -5.05 11.16 -4.33
CA THR A 96 -5.40 9.98 -3.53
C THR A 96 -6.91 9.72 -3.54
N GLY A 97 -7.75 10.77 -3.61
CA GLY A 97 -9.20 10.66 -3.69
C GLY A 97 -9.71 9.97 -4.96
N LYS A 98 -8.90 9.88 -6.03
CA LYS A 98 -9.25 9.11 -7.25
C LYS A 98 -8.99 7.61 -7.11
N LEU A 99 -8.18 7.19 -6.13
CA LEU A 99 -7.87 5.78 -5.90
C LEU A 99 -9.06 5.04 -5.26
N LEU A 100 -9.81 5.71 -4.39
CA LEU A 100 -10.97 5.13 -3.71
C LEU A 100 -12.09 4.72 -4.70
N PRO A 101 -12.57 5.60 -5.60
CA PRO A 101 -13.51 5.21 -6.65
C PRO A 101 -12.96 4.11 -7.56
N TYR A 102 -11.65 4.10 -7.83
CA TYR A 102 -11.02 3.06 -8.65
C TYR A 102 -11.07 1.69 -7.97
N ALA A 103 -10.73 1.62 -6.67
CA ALA A 103 -10.82 0.39 -5.88
C ALA A 103 -12.26 -0.09 -5.71
N GLN A 104 -13.20 0.84 -5.47
CA GLN A 104 -14.63 0.52 -5.39
C GLN A 104 -15.18 -0.01 -6.72
N GLY A 105 -14.82 0.60 -7.85
CA GLY A 105 -15.21 0.12 -9.18
C GLY A 105 -14.62 -1.25 -9.55
N ARG A 106 -13.52 -1.64 -8.90
CA ARG A 106 -12.90 -2.97 -8.99
C ARG A 106 -13.61 -4.03 -8.14
N GLY A 107 -14.43 -3.61 -7.17
CA GLY A 107 -15.12 -4.52 -6.26
C GLY A 107 -14.24 -5.11 -5.15
N ILE A 108 -13.05 -4.56 -4.90
CA ILE A 108 -12.25 -4.98 -3.74
C ILE A 108 -12.77 -4.29 -2.47
N PRO A 109 -12.76 -4.96 -1.30
CA PRO A 109 -13.05 -4.33 -0.03
C PRO A 109 -12.12 -3.14 0.24
N VAL A 110 -12.71 -2.01 0.66
CA VAL A 110 -11.96 -0.82 1.04
C VAL A 110 -12.31 -0.43 2.48
N TYR A 111 -11.31 -0.35 3.34
CA TYR A 111 -11.43 0.10 4.72
C TYR A 111 -10.82 1.49 4.85
N ASN A 112 -11.68 2.50 4.99
CA ASN A 112 -11.24 3.87 5.21
C ASN A 112 -11.24 4.20 6.71
N LEU A 113 -10.05 4.20 7.29
CA LEU A 113 -9.83 4.45 8.72
C LEU A 113 -10.15 5.90 9.14
N ALA A 114 -10.41 6.80 8.19
CA ALA A 114 -10.88 8.16 8.49
C ALA A 114 -12.38 8.22 8.82
N HIS A 115 -13.15 7.20 8.46
CA HIS A 115 -14.61 7.11 8.68
C HIS A 115 -15.02 6.00 9.63
N GLU A 116 -14.08 5.26 10.21
CA GLU A 116 -14.34 4.42 11.39
C GLU A 116 -14.48 5.31 12.65
N GLU A 117 -15.48 6.21 12.64
CA GLU A 117 -16.06 6.75 13.87
C GLU A 117 -17.07 5.71 14.38
N GLY A 118 -16.68 4.90 15.35
CA GLY A 118 -17.57 3.90 15.94
C GLY A 118 -16.87 2.88 16.81
N LEU A 119 -16.28 3.33 17.91
CA LEU A 119 -16.05 2.50 19.10
C LEU A 119 -16.81 3.15 20.26
#